data_AF-A0A8J1VST1-F1
#
_entry.id   AF-A0A8J1VST1-F1
#
_cell.length_a   1.000
_cell.length_b   1.000
_cell.length_c   1.000
_cell.angle_alpha   90.00
_cell.angle_beta   90.00
_cell.angle_gamma   90.00
#
_symmetry.space_group_name_H-M   'P 1'
#
loop_
_entity.id
_entity.type
_entity.pdbx_description
1 polymer ?
#
loop_
_entity_poly.entity_id
_entity_poly.type
_entity_poly.pdbx_seq_one_letter_code
_entity_poly.pdbx_strand_id
1 'polypeptide(L)'
;MAVVEDVSDDETISQQNDEISSGLRHRPSIPKPPLIPQVPPTDLDHQTPVASDQTTDEWFDTLIVAIPFCFLYLLLDILVHLQYQHRPTIQLLARHLVSAVPTLVTIVFYSNRYPTHVLVQLFLVVASVFSGTRLIWLFNKASWSVVTGQASAVGTLWILTIVQLPLGRAVIALAAVAGWCWWIGIKVIP
;
A
#
# COMPACT_ATOMS: atom_id res chain seq x y z
N MET A 1 56.84 26.08 -52.23
CA MET A 1 57.78 25.80 -51.12
C MET A 1 57.77 27.00 -50.20
N ALA A 2 57.01 26.90 -49.10
CA ALA A 2 57.14 27.68 -47.87
C ALA A 2 56.08 27.10 -46.91
N VAL A 3 56.53 26.17 -46.06
CA VAL A 3 55.81 25.72 -44.87
C VAL A 3 56.07 26.80 -43.83
N VAL A 4 55.01 27.40 -43.29
CA VAL A 4 55.08 28.28 -42.12
C VAL A 4 54.49 27.49 -40.96
N GLU A 5 55.33 27.31 -39.95
CA GLU A 5 55.09 26.57 -38.71
C GLU A 5 54.00 27.26 -37.87
N ASP A 6 52.96 26.50 -37.52
CA ASP A 6 51.95 26.83 -36.51
C ASP A 6 52.26 25.94 -35.29
N VAL A 7 53.25 26.38 -34.51
CA VAL A 7 53.70 25.73 -33.27
C VAL A 7 53.99 26.85 -32.27
N SER A 8 52.94 27.42 -31.67
CA SER A 8 53.15 28.33 -30.53
C SER A 8 51.97 28.48 -29.57
N ASP A 9 50.77 27.96 -29.86
CA ASP A 9 49.56 28.30 -29.11
C ASP A 9 49.07 27.23 -28.11
N ASP A 10 49.62 26.00 -28.15
CA ASP A 10 49.11 24.88 -27.33
C ASP A 10 49.86 24.71 -25.99
N GLU A 11 51.10 25.21 -25.88
CA GLU A 11 51.92 25.05 -24.66
C GLU A 11 51.55 26.07 -23.57
N THR A 12 51.07 27.26 -23.96
CA THR A 12 50.68 28.35 -23.04
C THR A 12 49.36 28.06 -22.31
N ILE A 13 48.45 27.31 -22.92
CA ILE A 13 47.15 26.98 -22.30
C ILE A 13 47.31 25.92 -21.19
N SER A 14 48.30 25.04 -21.33
CA SER A 14 48.57 23.99 -20.33
C SER A 14 49.20 24.55 -19.05
N GLN A 15 50.13 25.51 -19.16
CA GLN A 15 50.76 26.12 -17.98
C GLN A 15 49.79 26.96 -17.14
N GLN A 16 48.82 27.63 -17.77
CA GLN A 16 47.87 28.48 -17.05
C GLN A 16 46.86 27.64 -16.22
N ASN A 17 46.52 26.44 -16.67
CA ASN A 17 45.61 25.56 -15.93
C ASN A 17 46.26 24.92 -14.70
N ASP A 18 47.59 24.72 -14.72
CA ASP A 18 48.34 24.21 -13.58
C ASP A 18 48.53 25.27 -12.48
N GLU A 19 48.71 26.54 -12.83
CA GLU A 19 48.73 27.64 -11.84
C GLU A 19 47.38 27.82 -11.15
N ILE A 20 46.27 27.69 -11.88
CA ILE A 20 44.91 27.80 -11.30
C ILE A 20 44.64 26.63 -10.33
N SER A 21 45.11 25.42 -10.63
CA SER A 21 44.96 24.25 -9.74
C SER A 21 45.86 24.31 -8.50
N SER A 22 47.01 24.97 -8.60
CA SER A 22 47.94 25.15 -7.46
C SER A 22 47.44 26.22 -6.47
N GLY A 23 46.75 27.27 -6.94
CA GLY A 23 46.20 28.34 -6.11
C GLY A 23 44.99 27.97 -5.24
N LEU A 24 44.28 26.87 -5.57
CA LEU A 24 43.07 26.43 -4.83
C LEU A 24 43.36 25.50 -3.64
N ARG A 25 44.63 25.15 -3.40
CA ARG A 25 45.02 24.20 -2.34
C ARG A 25 45.37 24.87 -1.01
N HIS A 26 45.18 26.19 -0.88
CA HIS A 26 45.38 26.91 0.38
C HIS A 26 44.05 27.41 0.94
N ARG A 27 43.26 26.50 1.50
CA ARG A 27 42.13 26.86 2.36
C ARG A 27 42.69 27.23 3.73
N PRO A 28 42.56 28.48 4.22
CA PRO A 28 42.94 28.81 5.59
C PRO A 28 42.09 27.98 6.55
N SER A 29 42.74 27.31 7.51
CA SER A 29 42.09 26.59 8.58
C SER A 29 41.29 27.58 9.42
N ILE A 30 39.96 27.55 9.30
CA ILE A 30 39.05 28.31 10.14
C ILE A 30 39.37 27.97 11.60
N PRO A 31 39.71 28.95 12.46
CA PRO A 31 39.87 28.71 13.88
C PRO A 31 38.57 28.13 14.45
N LYS A 32 38.67 26.98 15.12
CA LYS A 32 37.53 26.33 15.78
C LYS A 32 36.92 27.35 16.76
N PRO A 33 35.64 27.72 16.62
CA PRO A 33 35.03 28.71 17.50
C PRO A 33 35.12 28.23 18.95
N PRO A 34 35.38 29.13 19.91
CA PRO A 34 35.44 28.78 21.31
C PRO A 34 34.14 28.10 21.72
N LEU A 35 34.24 27.04 22.51
CA LEU A 35 33.08 26.34 23.10
C LEU A 35 32.24 27.38 23.84
N ILE A 36 31.17 27.85 23.19
CA ILE A 36 30.08 28.52 23.89
C ILE A 36 29.53 27.43 24.83
N PRO A 37 29.46 27.65 26.15
CA PRO A 37 28.71 26.79 27.04
C PRO A 37 27.32 26.64 26.43
N GLN A 38 26.94 25.42 26.08
CA GLN A 38 25.59 25.12 25.60
C GLN A 38 24.63 25.56 26.70
N VAL A 39 24.06 26.75 26.55
CA VAL A 39 22.93 27.20 27.36
C VAL A 39 21.82 26.20 27.05
N PRO A 40 21.30 25.46 28.05
CA PRO A 40 20.16 24.58 27.83
C PRO A 40 19.05 25.42 27.20
N PRO A 41 18.38 24.95 26.14
CA PRO A 41 17.22 25.65 25.63
C PRO A 41 16.18 25.71 26.75
N THR A 42 15.99 26.91 27.31
CA THR A 42 14.89 27.23 28.21
C THR A 42 13.59 27.06 27.42
N ASP A 43 12.84 26.02 27.78
CA ASP A 43 11.48 25.72 27.33
C ASP A 43 10.55 26.93 27.54
N LEU A 44 10.14 27.60 26.46
CA LEU A 44 8.91 28.41 26.41
C LEU A 44 8.26 28.39 25.02
N ASP A 45 8.30 27.24 24.37
CA ASP A 45 7.23 26.77 23.49
C ASP A 45 7.11 25.28 23.79
N HIS A 46 6.35 24.98 24.85
CA HIS A 46 5.99 23.62 25.19
C HIS A 46 5.09 23.08 24.07
N GLN A 47 5.71 22.65 22.96
CA GLN A 47 5.10 21.69 22.04
C GLN A 47 4.96 20.41 22.85
N THR A 48 3.84 20.34 23.56
CA THR A 48 3.34 19.11 24.17
C THR A 48 3.34 18.08 23.05
N PRO A 49 3.87 16.87 23.27
CA PRO A 49 3.90 15.86 22.23
C PRO A 49 2.47 15.62 21.76
N VAL A 50 2.19 15.99 20.52
CA VAL A 50 0.94 15.77 19.79
C VAL A 50 0.77 14.27 19.52
N ALA A 51 0.67 13.48 20.59
CA ALA A 51 0.27 12.08 20.54
C ALA A 51 -1.21 11.94 20.14
N SER A 52 -2.00 12.99 20.38
CA SER A 52 -3.40 13.10 19.91
C SER A 52 -3.49 13.22 18.39
N ASP A 53 -2.61 13.99 17.74
CA ASP A 53 -2.75 14.29 16.31
C ASP A 53 -2.38 13.07 15.46
N GLN A 54 -1.26 12.40 15.75
CA GLN A 54 -0.85 11.19 15.02
C GLN A 54 -1.92 10.08 15.07
N THR A 55 -2.54 9.89 16.24
CA THR A 55 -3.59 8.88 16.40
C THR A 55 -4.86 9.30 15.65
N THR A 56 -5.23 10.58 15.71
CA THR A 56 -6.41 11.11 15.03
C THR A 56 -6.27 11.02 13.51
N ASP A 57 -5.08 11.29 13.00
CA ASP A 57 -4.74 11.16 11.58
C ASP A 57 -4.85 9.70 11.12
N GLU A 58 -4.33 8.74 11.90
CA GLU A 58 -4.43 7.29 11.59
C GLU A 58 -5.89 6.80 11.57
N TRP A 59 -6.74 7.27 12.50
CA TRP A 59 -8.17 6.94 12.51
C TRP A 59 -8.90 7.58 11.33
N PHE A 60 -8.58 8.83 10.99
CA PHE A 60 -9.18 9.53 9.86
C PHE A 60 -8.83 8.87 8.52
N ASP A 61 -7.56 8.50 8.32
CA ASP A 61 -7.08 7.74 7.16
C ASP A 61 -7.72 6.34 7.09
N THR A 62 -7.93 5.70 8.24
CA THR A 62 -8.67 4.44 8.28
C THR A 62 -10.13 4.64 7.88
N LEU A 63 -10.76 5.72 8.34
CA LEU A 63 -12.18 6.00 8.12
C LEU A 63 -12.48 6.41 6.69
N ILE A 64 -11.61 7.19 6.06
CA ILE A 64 -11.73 7.58 4.64
C ILE A 64 -11.67 6.36 3.72
N VAL A 65 -10.90 5.35 4.10
CA VAL A 65 -10.80 4.06 3.39
C VAL A 65 -11.94 3.11 3.78
N ALA A 66 -12.37 3.09 5.04
CA ALA A 66 -13.41 2.20 5.52
C ALA A 66 -14.80 2.52 4.93
N ILE A 67 -15.14 3.80 4.70
CA ILE A 67 -16.42 4.20 4.11
C ILE A 67 -16.70 3.52 2.76
N PRO A 68 -15.83 3.63 1.73
CA PRO A 68 -16.07 2.97 0.45
C PRO A 68 -16.08 1.45 0.58
N PHE A 69 -15.33 0.86 1.52
CA PHE A 69 -15.37 -0.58 1.76
C PHE A 69 -16.65 -1.07 2.43
N CYS A 70 -17.23 -0.29 3.36
CA CYS A 70 -18.56 -0.56 3.92
C CYS A 70 -19.63 -0.48 2.82
N PHE A 71 -19.53 0.51 1.93
CA PHE A 71 -20.42 0.60 0.77
C PHE A 71 -20.26 -0.60 -0.17
N LEU A 72 -19.03 -1.01 -0.49
CA LEU A 72 -18.74 -2.19 -1.28
C LEU A 72 -19.35 -3.46 -0.67
N TYR A 73 -19.24 -3.62 0.66
CA TYR A 73 -19.84 -4.74 1.38
C TYR A 73 -21.36 -4.77 1.21
N LEU A 74 -22.03 -3.62 1.43
CA LEU A 74 -23.48 -3.51 1.25
C LEU A 74 -23.89 -3.78 -0.19
N LEU A 75 -23.11 -3.25 -1.15
CA LEU A 75 -23.33 -3.46 -2.57
C LEU A 75 -23.25 -4.96 -2.91
N LEU A 76 -22.19 -5.66 -2.48
CA LEU A 76 -22.07 -7.10 -2.68
C LEU A 76 -23.22 -7.89 -2.03
N ASP A 77 -23.64 -7.50 -0.83
CA ASP A 77 -24.76 -8.16 -0.16
C ASP A 77 -26.06 -7.99 -0.94
N ILE A 78 -26.33 -6.78 -1.44
CA ILE A 78 -27.48 -6.50 -2.30
C ILE A 78 -27.38 -7.28 -3.62
N LEU A 79 -26.21 -7.31 -4.27
CA LEU A 79 -26.03 -8.03 -5.54
C LEU A 79 -26.34 -9.52 -5.39
N VAL A 80 -25.84 -10.16 -4.33
CA VAL A 80 -26.11 -11.58 -4.08
C VAL A 80 -27.61 -11.79 -3.85
N HIS A 81 -28.28 -10.93 -3.10
CA HIS A 81 -29.74 -11.03 -2.92
C HIS A 81 -30.52 -10.83 -4.24
N LEU A 82 -30.07 -9.92 -5.10
CA LEU A 82 -30.67 -9.69 -6.42
C LEU A 82 -30.49 -10.90 -7.35
N GLN A 83 -29.33 -11.57 -7.31
CA GLN A 83 -29.06 -12.77 -8.12
C GLN A 83 -30.01 -13.94 -7.80
N TYR A 84 -30.57 -13.98 -6.59
CA TYR A 84 -31.47 -15.04 -6.14
C TYR A 84 -32.94 -14.59 -5.99
N GLN A 85 -33.28 -13.38 -6.47
CA GLN A 85 -34.63 -12.78 -6.40
C GLN A 85 -35.32 -12.89 -5.02
N HIS A 86 -34.56 -12.93 -3.94
CA HIS A 86 -35.10 -12.99 -2.57
C HIS A 86 -34.99 -11.63 -1.90
N ARG A 87 -36.06 -11.21 -1.20
CA ARG A 87 -36.09 -9.94 -0.47
C ARG A 87 -35.14 -10.02 0.74
N PRO A 88 -34.04 -9.25 0.77
CA PRO A 88 -33.21 -9.18 1.97
C PRO A 88 -34.02 -8.57 3.11
N THR A 89 -34.05 -9.24 4.26
CA THR A 89 -34.55 -8.62 5.49
C THR A 89 -33.49 -7.64 5.99
N ILE A 90 -33.86 -6.38 6.19
CA ILE A 90 -32.93 -5.32 6.66
C ILE A 90 -32.23 -5.71 7.98
N GLN A 91 -32.91 -6.42 8.88
CA GLN A 91 -32.31 -6.95 10.11
C GLN A 91 -31.19 -7.97 9.86
N LEU A 92 -31.35 -8.84 8.85
CA LEU A 92 -30.32 -9.82 8.52
C LEU A 92 -29.09 -9.13 7.93
N LEU A 93 -29.32 -8.17 7.02
CA LEU A 93 -28.28 -7.33 6.44
C LEU A 93 -27.50 -6.56 7.51
N ALA A 94 -28.20 -5.93 8.45
CA ALA A 94 -27.58 -5.21 9.56
C ALA A 94 -26.75 -6.14 10.46
N ARG A 95 -27.26 -7.35 10.75
CA ARG A 95 -26.52 -8.35 11.55
C ARG A 95 -25.24 -8.80 10.86
N HIS A 96 -25.29 -9.04 9.56
CA HIS A 96 -24.09 -9.40 8.79
C HIS A 96 -23.09 -8.23 8.75
N LEU A 97 -23.57 -7.00 8.53
CA LEU A 97 -22.72 -5.81 8.55
C LEU A 97 -22.02 -5.64 9.90
N VAL A 98 -22.75 -5.72 11.01
CA VAL A 98 -22.16 -5.60 12.36
C VAL A 98 -21.12 -6.70 12.63
N SER A 99 -21.32 -7.90 12.09
CA SER A 99 -20.32 -8.98 12.20
C SER A 99 -19.11 -8.78 11.27
N ALA A 100 -19.30 -8.12 10.12
CA ALA A 100 -18.25 -7.91 9.12
C ALA A 100 -17.37 -6.70 9.46
N VAL A 101 -17.96 -5.59 9.92
CA VAL A 101 -17.28 -4.33 10.28
C VAL A 101 -16.02 -4.54 11.13
N PRO A 102 -16.02 -5.28 12.25
CA PRO A 102 -14.81 -5.45 13.04
C PRO A 102 -13.70 -6.17 12.26
N THR A 103 -14.06 -7.13 11.42
CA THR A 103 -13.10 -7.82 10.54
C THR A 103 -12.51 -6.87 9.51
N LEU A 104 -13.35 -6.03 8.89
CA LEU A 104 -12.95 -5.01 7.92
C LEU A 104 -11.98 -4.00 8.55
N VAL A 105 -12.37 -3.42 9.70
CA VAL A 105 -11.57 -2.44 10.43
C VAL A 105 -10.24 -3.05 10.85
N THR A 106 -10.23 -4.30 11.35
CA THR A 106 -8.98 -4.98 11.73
C THR A 106 -8.04 -5.11 10.54
N ILE A 107 -8.53 -5.58 9.39
CA ILE A 107 -7.71 -5.75 8.19
C ILE A 107 -7.18 -4.41 7.67
N VAL A 108 -8.04 -3.37 7.63
CA VAL A 108 -7.65 -2.03 7.17
C VAL A 108 -6.61 -1.40 8.10
N PHE A 109 -6.86 -1.45 9.42
CA PHE A 109 -5.96 -0.91 10.42
C PHE A 109 -4.58 -1.58 10.38
N TYR A 110 -4.54 -2.92 10.34
CA TYR A 110 -3.28 -3.66 10.28
C TYR A 110 -2.49 -3.38 9.00
N SER A 111 -3.18 -3.23 7.88
CA SER A 111 -2.53 -2.97 6.60
C SER A 111 -1.97 -1.54 6.53
N ASN A 112 -2.69 -0.55 7.06
CA ASN A 112 -2.22 0.83 7.13
C ASN A 112 -1.02 0.97 8.09
N ARG A 113 -1.03 0.22 9.20
CA ARG A 113 0.00 0.29 10.24
C ARG A 113 1.35 -0.33 9.85
N TYR A 114 1.37 -1.40 9.04
CA TYR A 114 2.59 -2.17 8.74
C TYR A 114 2.74 -2.55 7.25
N PRO A 115 2.85 -1.59 6.32
CA PRO A 115 2.93 -1.88 4.88
C PRO A 115 4.16 -2.69 4.45
N THR A 116 5.26 -2.61 5.22
CA THR A 116 6.56 -3.18 4.86
C THR A 116 6.85 -4.55 5.50
N HIS A 117 6.00 -5.03 6.41
CA HIS A 117 6.23 -6.32 7.05
C HIS A 117 5.91 -7.47 6.10
N VAL A 118 6.93 -8.30 5.82
CA VAL A 118 6.83 -9.47 4.95
C VAL A 118 5.74 -10.45 5.42
N LEU A 119 5.50 -10.54 6.73
CA LEU A 119 4.44 -11.38 7.31
C LEU A 119 3.04 -10.89 6.93
N VAL A 120 2.79 -9.58 6.97
CA VAL A 120 1.48 -9.00 6.57
C VAL A 120 1.27 -9.20 5.08
N GLN A 121 2.32 -9.01 4.27
CA GLN A 121 2.25 -9.26 2.83
C GLN A 121 2.01 -10.74 2.51
N LEU A 122 2.68 -11.68 3.19
CA LEU A 122 2.45 -13.11 3.00
C LEU A 122 1.04 -13.49 3.44
N PHE A 123 0.59 -12.98 4.59
CA PHE A 123 -0.76 -13.20 5.10
C PHE A 123 -1.81 -12.72 4.11
N LEU A 124 -1.67 -11.51 3.57
CA LEU A 124 -2.60 -10.96 2.59
C LEU A 124 -2.60 -11.75 1.28
N VAL A 125 -1.44 -12.23 0.80
CA VAL A 125 -1.36 -13.11 -0.39
C VAL A 125 -2.12 -14.42 -0.14
N VAL A 126 -1.84 -15.09 0.99
CA VAL A 126 -2.50 -16.36 1.33
C VAL A 126 -4.00 -16.15 1.54
N ALA A 127 -4.40 -15.10 2.25
CA ALA A 127 -5.80 -14.74 2.47
C ALA A 127 -6.51 -14.44 1.14
N SER A 128 -5.85 -13.75 0.20
CA SER A 128 -6.40 -13.47 -1.12
C SER A 128 -6.62 -14.75 -1.94
N VAL A 129 -5.62 -15.64 -1.97
CA VAL A 129 -5.73 -16.92 -2.70
C VAL A 129 -6.81 -17.82 -2.09
N PHE A 130 -6.83 -17.93 -0.76
CA PHE A 130 -7.81 -18.74 -0.04
C PHE A 130 -9.22 -18.19 -0.21
N SER A 131 -9.40 -16.87 -0.02
CA SER A 131 -10.70 -16.22 -0.17
C SER A 131 -11.23 -16.30 -1.60
N GLY A 132 -10.38 -16.05 -2.60
CA GLY A 132 -10.77 -16.16 -4.02
C GLY A 132 -11.17 -17.59 -4.40
N THR A 133 -10.39 -18.58 -3.97
CA THR A 133 -10.71 -19.99 -4.21
C THR A 133 -12.00 -20.41 -3.50
N ARG A 134 -12.18 -19.97 -2.25
CA ARG A 134 -13.38 -20.23 -1.46
C ARG A 134 -14.62 -19.61 -2.09
N LEU A 135 -14.50 -18.39 -2.61
CA LEU A 135 -15.59 -17.67 -3.26
C LEU A 135 -16.05 -18.37 -4.53
N ILE A 136 -15.11 -18.80 -5.39
CA ILE A 136 -15.42 -19.56 -6.61
C ILE A 136 -16.13 -20.88 -6.26
N TRP A 137 -15.63 -21.60 -5.26
CA TRP A 137 -16.25 -22.83 -4.80
C TRP A 137 -17.67 -22.59 -4.24
N LEU A 138 -17.85 -21.52 -3.48
CA LEU A 138 -19.14 -21.15 -2.89
C LEU A 138 -20.18 -20.88 -3.99
N PHE A 139 -19.82 -20.09 -5.02
CA PHE A 139 -20.73 -19.82 -6.14
C PHE A 139 -21.04 -21.05 -7.00
N ASN A 140 -20.10 -22.00 -7.13
CA ASN A 140 -20.31 -23.18 -7.97
C ASN A 140 -21.05 -24.33 -7.25
N LYS A 141 -20.76 -24.55 -5.96
CA LYS A 141 -21.20 -25.76 -5.22
C LYS A 141 -22.19 -25.52 -4.11
N ALA A 142 -22.33 -24.30 -3.58
CA ALA A 142 -23.13 -24.09 -2.38
C ALA A 142 -24.60 -23.85 -2.69
N SER A 143 -25.46 -24.34 -1.79
CA SER A 143 -26.89 -24.08 -1.83
C SER A 143 -27.19 -22.63 -1.46
N TRP A 144 -28.29 -22.11 -2.01
CA TRP A 144 -28.78 -20.73 -1.87
C TRP A 144 -28.57 -20.10 -0.48
N SER A 145 -28.98 -20.77 0.60
CA SER A 145 -28.91 -20.19 1.96
C SER A 145 -27.49 -19.88 2.41
N VAL A 146 -26.50 -20.69 1.99
CA VAL A 146 -25.10 -20.53 2.39
C VAL A 146 -24.42 -19.46 1.54
N VAL A 147 -24.75 -19.39 0.25
CA VAL A 147 -24.22 -18.35 -0.65
C VAL A 147 -24.66 -16.98 -0.17
N THR A 148 -25.95 -16.77 0.08
CA THR A 148 -26.47 -15.46 0.48
C THR A 148 -25.97 -15.01 1.86
N GLY A 149 -25.69 -15.97 2.76
CA GLY A 149 -25.20 -15.66 4.12
C GLY A 149 -23.71 -15.31 4.21
N GLN A 150 -22.88 -15.82 3.28
CA GLN A 150 -21.41 -15.71 3.42
C GLN A 150 -20.71 -15.11 2.18
N ALA A 151 -21.34 -15.13 1.00
CA ALA A 151 -20.69 -14.69 -0.23
C ALA A 151 -20.34 -13.20 -0.20
N SER A 152 -21.17 -12.36 0.39
CA SER A 152 -20.86 -10.94 0.53
C SER A 152 -19.63 -10.70 1.41
N ALA A 153 -19.56 -11.34 2.57
CA ALA A 153 -18.43 -11.18 3.48
C ALA A 153 -17.12 -11.73 2.89
N VAL A 154 -17.15 -12.93 2.31
CA VAL A 154 -15.98 -13.55 1.67
C VAL A 154 -15.56 -12.76 0.43
N GLY A 155 -16.52 -12.30 -0.38
CA GLY A 155 -16.26 -11.46 -1.56
C GLY A 155 -15.62 -10.13 -1.21
N THR A 156 -16.15 -9.44 -0.19
CA THR A 156 -15.56 -8.19 0.28
C THR A 156 -14.15 -8.42 0.81
N LEU A 157 -13.94 -9.47 1.62
CA LEU A 157 -12.63 -9.84 2.13
C LEU A 157 -11.64 -10.10 1.00
N TRP A 158 -12.05 -10.80 -0.06
CA TRP A 158 -11.22 -11.05 -1.23
C TRP A 158 -10.81 -9.74 -1.92
N ILE A 159 -11.76 -8.85 -2.21
CA ILE A 159 -11.47 -7.56 -2.86
C ILE A 159 -10.55 -6.71 -1.98
N LEU A 160 -10.81 -6.64 -0.67
CA LEU A 160 -9.96 -5.94 0.29
C LEU A 160 -8.52 -6.44 0.23
N THR A 161 -8.33 -7.75 0.32
CA THR A 161 -6.98 -8.31 0.28
C THR A 161 -6.27 -7.95 -1.03
N ILE A 162 -6.96 -7.98 -2.18
CA ILE A 162 -6.36 -7.58 -3.47
C ILE A 162 -5.98 -6.10 -3.48
N VAL A 163 -6.88 -5.22 -3.04
CA VAL A 163 -6.65 -3.76 -3.04
C VAL A 163 -5.51 -3.36 -2.09
N GLN A 164 -5.31 -4.12 -1.01
CA GLN A 164 -4.27 -3.87 -0.01
C GLN A 164 -2.88 -4.40 -0.43
N LEU A 165 -2.80 -5.29 -1.43
CA LEU A 165 -1.51 -5.82 -1.89
C LEU A 165 -0.77 -4.82 -2.79
N PRO A 166 0.58 -4.80 -2.75
CA PRO A 166 1.36 -4.12 -3.77
C PRO A 166 1.10 -4.77 -5.14
N LEU A 167 0.91 -3.92 -6.16
CA LEU A 167 0.39 -4.27 -7.49
C LEU A 167 1.01 -5.54 -8.09
N GLY A 168 2.34 -5.68 -8.01
CA GLY A 168 3.04 -6.85 -8.57
C GLY A 168 2.65 -8.18 -7.91
N ARG A 169 2.52 -8.22 -6.58
CA ARG A 169 2.14 -9.44 -5.85
C ARG A 169 0.65 -9.73 -5.98
N ALA A 170 -0.17 -8.69 -6.08
CA ALA A 170 -1.60 -8.83 -6.35
C ALA A 170 -1.85 -9.56 -7.67
N VAL A 171 -1.11 -9.18 -8.73
CA VAL A 171 -1.21 -9.83 -10.04
C VAL A 171 -0.81 -11.30 -9.98
N ILE A 172 0.27 -11.64 -9.26
CA ILE A 172 0.69 -13.05 -9.09
C ILE A 172 -0.37 -13.85 -8.33
N ALA A 173 -0.92 -13.31 -7.25
CA ALA A 173 -1.98 -13.97 -6.49
C ALA A 173 -3.25 -14.17 -7.33
N LEU A 174 -3.64 -13.17 -8.11
CA LEU A 174 -4.77 -13.27 -9.04
C LEU A 174 -4.51 -14.28 -10.17
N ALA A 175 -3.30 -14.29 -10.74
CA ALA A 175 -2.91 -15.26 -11.76
C ALA A 175 -2.93 -16.69 -11.20
N ALA A 176 -2.50 -16.89 -9.96
CA ALA A 176 -2.57 -18.19 -9.28
C ALA A 176 -4.03 -18.64 -9.08
N VAL A 177 -4.92 -17.76 -8.61
CA VAL A 177 -6.35 -18.06 -8.45
C VAL A 177 -7.01 -18.35 -9.81
N ALA A 178 -6.72 -17.55 -10.84
CA ALA A 178 -7.24 -17.75 -12.18
C ALA A 178 -6.74 -19.06 -12.81
N GLY A 179 -5.45 -19.37 -12.68
CA GLY A 179 -4.85 -20.62 -13.14
C GLY A 179 -5.44 -21.84 -12.41
N TRP A 180 -5.66 -21.73 -11.09
CA TRP A 180 -6.36 -22.75 -10.32
C TRP A 180 -7.81 -22.95 -10.80
N CYS A 181 -8.53 -21.87 -11.07
CA CYS A 181 -9.90 -21.92 -11.59
C CYS A 181 -9.95 -22.62 -12.96
N TRP A 182 -8.98 -22.35 -13.83
CA TRP A 182 -8.83 -23.06 -15.11
C TRP A 182 -8.51 -24.54 -14.95
N TRP A 183 -7.65 -24.91 -14.00
CA TRP A 183 -7.35 -26.32 -13.70
C TRP A 183 -8.54 -27.09 -13.15
N ILE A 184 -9.40 -26.45 -12.35
CA ILE A 184 -10.60 -27.09 -11.81
C ILE A 184 -11.71 -27.28 -12.86
N GLY A 185 -11.54 -26.68 -14.04
CA GLY A 185 -12.32 -27.02 -15.21
C GLY A 185 -13.81 -26.74 -15.02
N ILE A 186 -14.16 -25.47 -14.78
CA ILE A 186 -15.52 -25.03 -15.07
C ILE A 186 -15.67 -25.10 -16.59
N LYS A 187 -16.11 -26.27 -17.07
CA LYS A 187 -16.51 -26.50 -18.44
C LYS A 187 -17.60 -25.48 -18.74
N VAL A 188 -17.28 -24.47 -19.55
CA VAL A 188 -18.31 -23.65 -20.19
C VAL A 188 -19.03 -24.61 -21.12
N ILE A 189 -20.09 -25.21 -20.62
CA ILE A 189 -21.00 -25.99 -21.45
C ILE A 189 -21.79 -24.92 -22.21
N PRO A 190 -21.66 -24.85 -23.55
CA PRO A 190 -22.36 -23.87 -24.36
C PRO A 190 -23.88 -24.04 -24.31
#